data_AF-A0A914VJC5-F1
#
_entry.id   AF-A0A914VJC5-F1
#
_cell.length_a   1.000
_cell.length_b   1.000
_cell.length_c   1.000
_cell.angle_alpha   90.00
_cell.angle_beta   90.00
_cell.angle_gamma   90.00
#
_symmetry.space_group_name_H-M   'P 1'
#
loop_
_entity.id
_entity.type
_entity.pdbx_description
1 polymer ?
#
loop_
_entity_poly.entity_id
_entity_poly.type
_entity_poly.pdbx_seq_one_letter_code
_entity_poly.pdbx_strand_id
1 'polypeptide(L)'
;EIGKGRRSDSRLVIILVSDGHSQDDWALVQSTAKKVHDSGAEIYAVTLSKDYSREELELYTGDPAHLYVDDRIKLFVEAAAASVGECPVKGQTTAEPAVTTPPAPQPETTTAAPVPPTTLP
;
A
#
# COMPACT_ATOMS: atom_id res chain seq x y z
N GLU A 1 -19.31 13.94 10.53
CA GLU A 1 -17.85 14.08 10.66
C GLU A 1 -17.20 12.94 11.42
N ILE A 2 -16.23 12.28 10.78
CA ILE A 2 -15.53 11.04 11.18
C ILE A 2 -14.76 11.20 12.52
N GLY A 3 -14.50 12.43 12.95
CA GLY A 3 -13.87 12.73 14.25
C GLY A 3 -14.81 12.92 15.44
N LYS A 4 -16.13 13.00 15.23
CA LYS A 4 -17.06 13.39 16.30
C LYS A 4 -17.32 12.23 17.27
N GLY A 5 -16.90 12.37 18.53
CA GLY A 5 -17.10 11.37 19.58
C GLY A 5 -16.13 10.17 19.52
N ARG A 6 -15.15 10.21 18.62
CA ARG A 6 -14.11 9.17 18.51
C ARG A 6 -13.10 9.31 19.63
N ARG A 7 -12.64 8.19 20.19
CA ARG A 7 -11.48 8.16 21.08
C ARG A 7 -10.20 8.43 20.29
N SER A 8 -9.40 9.39 20.73
CA SER A 8 -8.18 9.80 20.03
C SER A 8 -7.14 8.68 19.91
N ASP A 9 -7.15 7.72 20.83
CA ASP A 9 -6.22 6.59 20.91
C ASP A 9 -6.75 5.30 20.25
N SER A 10 -7.95 5.33 19.66
CA SER A 10 -8.52 4.18 18.96
C SER A 10 -8.08 4.12 17.49
N ARG A 11 -7.82 2.90 17.00
CA ARG A 11 -7.71 2.66 15.56
C ARG A 11 -9.09 2.85 14.92
N LEU A 12 -9.12 3.54 13.79
CA LEU A 12 -10.31 3.73 12.98
C LEU A 12 -10.23 2.81 11.77
N VAL A 13 -11.26 1.98 11.57
CA VAL A 13 -11.39 1.10 10.40
C VAL A 13 -12.66 1.48 9.67
N ILE A 14 -12.58 1.63 8.35
CA ILE A 14 -13.71 1.95 7.47
C ILE A 14 -13.84 0.83 6.44
N ILE A 15 -15.04 0.25 6.35
CA ILE A 15 -15.36 -0.77 5.37
C ILE A 15 -16.34 -0.15 4.38
N LEU A 16 -15.88 0.07 3.15
CA LEU A 16 -16.68 0.53 2.03
C LEU A 16 -17.27 -0.68 1.32
N VAL A 17 -18.59 -0.81 1.35
CA VAL A 17 -19.32 -1.80 0.56
C VAL A 17 -20.12 -1.07 -0.50
N SER A 18 -19.74 -1.22 -1.76
CA SER A 18 -20.34 -0.51 -2.89
C SER A 18 -20.23 -1.36 -4.15
N ASP A 19 -21.04 -1.08 -5.16
CA ASP A 19 -20.84 -1.63 -6.51
C ASP A 19 -19.64 -1.01 -7.23
N GLY A 20 -19.12 0.11 -6.72
CA GLY A 20 -17.92 0.79 -7.21
C GLY A 20 -18.16 1.69 -8.40
N HIS A 21 -19.39 2.21 -8.54
CA HIS A 21 -19.74 3.14 -9.62
C HIS A 21 -20.37 4.40 -9.04
N SER A 22 -19.55 5.31 -8.50
CA SER A 22 -20.08 6.58 -8.04
C SER A 22 -20.67 7.36 -9.21
N GLN A 23 -21.83 7.96 -8.97
CA GLN A 23 -22.47 8.91 -9.89
C GLN A 23 -22.02 10.35 -9.61
N ASP A 24 -21.13 10.54 -8.64
CA ASP A 24 -20.60 11.84 -8.25
C ASP A 24 -19.51 12.31 -9.22
N ASP A 25 -19.33 13.63 -9.28
CA ASP A 25 -18.21 14.23 -9.99
C ASP A 25 -16.87 13.72 -9.44
N TRP A 26 -15.94 13.40 -10.34
CA TRP A 26 -14.60 12.89 -9.98
C TRP A 26 -13.84 13.80 -8.99
N ALA A 27 -14.05 15.11 -9.05
CA ALA A 27 -13.46 16.05 -8.10
C ALA A 27 -14.00 15.85 -6.66
N LEU A 28 -15.29 15.53 -6.53
CA LEU A 28 -15.91 15.25 -5.24
C LEU A 28 -15.40 13.92 -4.68
N VAL A 29 -15.30 12.88 -5.51
CA VAL A 29 -14.72 11.57 -5.14
C VAL A 29 -13.31 11.76 -4.58
N GLN A 30 -12.42 12.44 -5.31
CA GLN A 30 -11.05 12.71 -4.85
C GLN A 30 -11.00 13.50 -3.54
N SER A 31 -11.80 14.56 -3.43
CA SER A 31 -11.84 15.37 -2.21
C SER A 31 -12.34 14.58 -1.00
N THR A 32 -13.26 13.63 -1.23
CA THR A 32 -13.82 12.78 -0.20
C THR A 32 -12.84 11.70 0.20
N ALA A 33 -12.24 11.00 -0.76
CA ALA A 33 -11.17 10.04 -0.51
C ALA A 33 -10.05 10.67 0.32
N LYS A 34 -9.59 11.88 -0.05
CA LYS A 34 -8.58 12.62 0.71
C LYS A 34 -9.02 12.87 2.17
N LYS A 35 -10.25 13.30 2.42
CA LYS A 35 -10.76 13.53 3.79
C LYS A 35 -10.77 12.26 4.62
N VAL A 36 -11.07 11.11 4.01
CA VAL A 36 -11.08 9.82 4.69
C VAL A 36 -9.64 9.39 5.00
N HIS A 37 -8.71 9.55 4.06
CA HIS A 37 -7.28 9.31 4.29
C HIS A 37 -6.70 10.19 5.41
N ASP A 38 -7.04 11.48 5.39
CA ASP A 38 -6.61 12.46 6.40
C ASP A 38 -7.11 12.08 7.82
N SER A 39 -8.14 11.23 7.94
CA SER A 39 -8.64 10.75 9.24
C SER A 39 -7.74 9.69 9.89
N GLY A 40 -6.76 9.16 9.16
CA GLY A 40 -5.88 8.07 9.62
C GLY A 40 -6.62 6.73 9.73
N ALA A 41 -7.72 6.57 8.99
CA ALA A 41 -8.48 5.34 8.94
C ALA A 41 -7.77 4.29 8.09
N GLU A 42 -7.87 3.04 8.52
CA GLU A 42 -7.61 1.89 7.67
C GLU A 42 -8.87 1.58 6.85
N ILE A 43 -8.76 1.66 5.53
CA ILE A 43 -9.92 1.60 4.63
C ILE A 43 -9.86 0.32 3.81
N TYR A 44 -10.95 -0.45 3.86
CA TYR A 44 -11.17 -1.64 3.05
C TYR A 44 -12.34 -1.42 2.11
N ALA A 45 -12.23 -1.89 0.87
CA ALA A 45 -13.33 -1.83 -0.09
C ALA A 45 -13.73 -3.24 -0.53
N VAL A 46 -15.04 -3.48 -0.57
CA VAL A 46 -15.65 -4.73 -1.02
C VAL A 46 -16.71 -4.40 -2.05
N THR A 47 -16.60 -5.01 -3.23
CA THR A 47 -17.64 -4.95 -4.27
C THR A 47 -18.03 -6.35 -4.69
N LEU A 48 -19.34 -6.56 -4.86
CA LEU A 48 -19.90 -7.79 -5.44
C LEU A 48 -20.21 -7.62 -6.94
N SER A 49 -20.04 -6.40 -7.47
CA SER A 49 -20.33 -6.10 -8.87
C SER A 49 -19.19 -6.57 -9.75
N LYS A 50 -19.51 -7.12 -10.93
CA LYS A 50 -18.51 -7.47 -11.95
C LYS A 50 -18.05 -6.26 -12.76
N ASP A 51 -18.89 -5.23 -12.78
CA ASP A 51 -18.65 -3.98 -13.48
C ASP A 51 -18.51 -2.89 -12.41
N TYR A 52 -17.26 -2.63 -12.02
CA TYR A 52 -16.90 -1.69 -10.97
C TYR A 52 -15.73 -0.82 -11.45
N SER A 53 -15.69 0.43 -11.00
CA SER A 53 -14.54 1.31 -11.22
C SER A 53 -13.43 0.96 -10.24
N ARG A 54 -12.45 0.20 -10.72
CA ARG A 54 -11.27 -0.14 -9.93
C ARG A 54 -10.51 1.12 -9.47
N GLU A 55 -10.38 2.10 -10.35
CA GLU A 55 -9.69 3.36 -10.07
C GLU A 55 -10.34 4.13 -8.92
N GLU A 56 -11.68 4.14 -8.88
CA GLU A 56 -12.43 4.79 -7.80
C GLU A 56 -12.27 4.06 -6.47
N LEU A 57 -12.42 2.73 -6.47
CA LEU A 57 -12.30 1.94 -5.26
C LEU A 57 -10.87 1.97 -4.69
N GLU A 58 -9.85 1.90 -5.55
CA GLU A 58 -8.45 2.04 -5.14
C GLU A 58 -8.14 3.46 -4.64
N LEU A 59 -8.78 4.49 -5.19
CA LEU A 59 -8.67 5.86 -4.70
C LEU A 59 -9.20 5.98 -3.26
N TYR A 60 -10.31 5.32 -2.95
CA TYR A 60 -10.85 5.29 -1.58
C TYR A 60 -10.00 4.44 -0.63
N THR A 61 -9.51 3.27 -1.04
CA THR A 61 -8.71 2.41 -0.14
C THR A 61 -7.30 2.94 0.06
N GLY A 62 -6.70 3.60 -0.93
CA GLY A 62 -5.31 4.05 -0.92
C GLY A 62 -4.29 2.92 -1.07
N ASP A 63 -4.68 1.67 -0.82
CA ASP A 63 -3.90 0.46 -1.03
C ASP A 63 -4.73 -0.58 -1.84
N PRO A 64 -4.22 -1.06 -3.00
CA PRO A 64 -4.84 -2.13 -3.77
C PRO A 64 -4.99 -3.46 -3.00
N ALA A 65 -4.17 -3.70 -1.96
CA ALA A 65 -4.26 -4.90 -1.14
C ALA A 65 -5.59 -4.95 -0.37
N HIS A 66 -6.16 -3.80 -0.04
CA HIS A 66 -7.40 -3.64 0.73
C HIS A 66 -8.67 -3.62 -0.16
N LEU A 67 -8.52 -3.84 -1.46
CA LEU A 67 -9.63 -4.02 -2.40
C LEU A 67 -9.96 -5.51 -2.56
N TYR A 68 -11.16 -5.91 -2.15
CA TYR A 68 -11.66 -7.27 -2.23
C TYR A 68 -12.79 -7.37 -3.27
N VAL A 69 -12.48 -8.05 -4.36
CA VAL A 69 -13.35 -8.28 -5.52
C VAL A 69 -13.34 -9.77 -5.87
N ASP A 70 -14.37 -10.24 -6.57
CA ASP A 70 -14.48 -11.62 -7.05
C ASP A 70 -14.17 -12.68 -5.97
N ASP A 71 -13.25 -13.60 -6.25
CA ASP A 71 -12.88 -14.66 -5.31
C ASP A 71 -12.20 -14.13 -4.03
N ARG A 72 -11.62 -12.92 -4.07
CA ARG A 72 -11.00 -12.31 -2.89
C ARG A 72 -12.02 -11.87 -1.85
N ILE A 73 -13.30 -11.70 -2.22
CA ILE A 73 -14.37 -11.33 -1.28
C ILE A 73 -14.46 -12.37 -0.14
N LYS A 74 -14.20 -13.64 -0.43
CA LYS A 74 -14.21 -14.73 0.57
C LYS A 74 -13.13 -14.54 1.64
N LEU A 75 -12.03 -13.87 1.29
CA LEU A 75 -10.91 -13.59 2.19
C LEU A 75 -11.12 -12.32 3.04
N PHE A 76 -12.08 -11.48 2.67
CA PHE A 76 -12.32 -10.20 3.36
C PHE A 76 -12.60 -10.40 4.84
N VAL A 77 -13.46 -11.37 5.19
CA VAL A 77 -13.84 -11.61 6.59
C VAL A 77 -12.63 -12.03 7.42
N GLU A 78 -11.78 -12.90 6.88
CA GLU A 78 -10.56 -13.34 7.56
C GLU A 78 -9.56 -12.19 7.72
N ALA A 79 -9.36 -11.39 6.66
CA ALA A 79 -8.46 -10.24 6.70
C ALA A 79 -8.93 -9.15 7.67
N ALA A 80 -10.21 -8.79 7.63
CA ALA A 80 -10.80 -7.80 8.54
C ALA A 80 -10.84 -8.31 9.99
N ALA A 81 -11.09 -9.62 10.20
CA ALA A 81 -11.03 -10.22 11.53
C ALA A 81 -9.61 -10.23 12.09
N ALA A 82 -8.61 -10.56 11.26
CA ALA A 82 -7.20 -10.49 11.63
C ALA A 82 -6.81 -9.06 12.00
N SER A 83 -7.13 -8.09 11.14
CA SER A 83 -6.79 -6.69 11.41
C SER A 83 -7.46 -6.20 12.68
N VAL A 84 -8.78 -6.34 12.84
CA VAL A 84 -9.51 -5.91 14.05
C VAL A 84 -9.05 -6.65 15.32
N GLY A 85 -8.71 -7.94 15.20
CA GLY A 85 -8.24 -8.78 16.30
C GLY A 85 -6.83 -8.44 16.80
N GLU A 86 -6.01 -7.80 15.97
CA GLU A 86 -4.71 -7.30 16.39
C GLU A 86 -4.87 -6.20 17.44
N CYS A 87 -4.35 -6.47 18.64
CA CYS A 87 -4.12 -5.45 19.66
C CYS A 87 -2.68 -4.97 19.50
N PRO A 88 -2.42 -3.77 18.96
CA PRO A 88 -1.08 -3.22 18.92
C PRO A 88 -0.62 -2.97 20.36
N VAL A 89 0.19 -3.88 20.90
CA VAL A 89 0.89 -3.63 22.16
C VAL A 89 1.83 -2.45 21.90
N LYS A 90 1.54 -1.30 22.51
CA LYS A 90 2.44 -0.14 22.46
C LYS A 90 3.79 -0.56 23.06
N GLY A 91 4.75 -0.91 22.21
CA GLY A 91 6.07 -1.38 22.67
C GLY A 91 6.85 -2.33 21.76
N GLN A 92 6.39 -2.65 20.55
CA GLN A 92 7.30 -3.18 19.53
C GLN A 92 7.71 -2.05 18.60
N THR A 93 8.73 -1.31 19.04
CA THR A 93 9.71 -0.76 18.11
C THR A 93 10.16 -1.93 17.25
N THR A 94 9.73 -1.97 15.99
CA THR A 94 10.49 -2.68 14.97
C THR A 94 11.86 -2.02 14.98
N ALA A 95 12.78 -2.59 15.73
CA ALA A 95 14.18 -2.37 15.48
C ALA A 95 14.35 -2.81 14.03
N GLU A 96 14.51 -1.84 13.14
CA GLU A 96 15.15 -2.06 11.86
C GLU A 96 16.39 -2.92 12.16
N PRO A 97 16.47 -4.17 11.69
CA PRO A 97 17.76 -4.82 11.70
C PRO A 97 18.56 -4.03 10.67
N ALA A 98 19.41 -3.12 11.19
CA ALA A 98 20.54 -2.60 10.46
C ALA A 98 21.42 -3.80 10.08
N VAL A 99 21.03 -4.51 9.02
CA VAL A 99 21.93 -5.38 8.28
C VAL A 99 22.71 -4.44 7.38
N THR A 100 23.72 -3.82 7.98
CA THR A 100 24.88 -3.29 7.28
C THR A 100 25.41 -4.43 6.41
N THR A 101 25.01 -4.42 5.15
CA THR A 101 25.60 -5.29 4.15
C THR A 101 26.90 -4.59 3.73
N PRO A 102 28.08 -5.23 3.86
CA PRO A 102 29.31 -4.68 3.31
C PRO A 102 29.15 -4.39 1.82
N PRO A 103 29.73 -3.31 1.28
CA PRO A 103 29.70 -3.06 -0.15
C PRO A 103 30.37 -4.23 -0.87
N ALA A 104 29.64 -4.85 -1.79
CA ALA A 104 30.19 -5.85 -2.69
C ALA A 104 31.37 -5.23 -3.48
N PRO A 105 32.49 -5.94 -3.65
CA PRO A 105 33.59 -5.45 -4.47
C PRO A 105 33.13 -5.34 -5.92
N GLN A 106 33.21 -4.14 -6.48
CA GLN A 106 33.06 -3.92 -7.92
C GLN A 106 34.14 -4.74 -8.65
N PRO A 107 33.81 -5.48 -9.73
CA PRO A 107 34.83 -5.93 -10.64
C PRO A 107 35.38 -4.71 -11.39
N GLU A 108 36.51 -4.19 -10.92
CA GLU A 108 37.40 -3.35 -11.72
C GLU A 108 37.92 -4.22 -12.87
N THR A 109 37.27 -4.15 -14.03
CA THR A 109 37.84 -4.64 -15.28
C THR A 109 38.99 -3.73 -15.69
N THR A 110 40.16 -4.00 -15.12
CA THR A 110 41.46 -3.67 -15.72
C THR A 110 41.63 -4.52 -16.97
N THR A 111 41.66 -3.91 -18.15
CA THR A 111 42.21 -4.53 -19.35
C THR A 111 42.99 -3.49 -20.14
N ALA A 112 44.30 -3.54 -19.90
CA ALA A 112 45.43 -3.34 -20.78
C ALA A 112 45.36 -2.26 -21.88
N ALA A 113 46.25 -1.28 -21.73
CA ALA A 113 46.71 -0.40 -22.80
C ALA A 113 47.30 -1.18 -23.99
N PRO A 114 47.20 -0.66 -25.24
CA PRO A 114 47.79 -1.30 -26.40
C PRO A 114 49.32 -1.16 -26.41
N VAL A 115 50.02 -2.28 -26.63
CA VAL A 115 51.46 -2.34 -26.86
C VAL A 115 51.74 -1.93 -28.31
N PRO A 116 52.71 -1.03 -28.61
CA PRO A 116 53.07 -0.68 -29.98
C PRO A 116 53.87 -1.80 -30.67
N PRO A 117 53.78 -1.97 -32.00
CA PRO A 117 54.57 -2.96 -32.73
C PRO A 117 56.01 -2.48 -32.97
N THR A 118 56.99 -3.31 -32.59
CA THR A 118 58.41 -3.13 -32.92
C THR A 118 58.81 -4.06 -34.07
N THR A 119 59.37 -3.45 -35.11
CA THR A 119 59.97 -4.02 -36.33
C THR A 119 61.37 -4.59 -36.08
N LEU A 120 61.71 -5.75 -36.68
CA LEU A 120 62.95 -6.16 -37.39
C LEU A 120 63.09 -7.70 -37.41
N PRO A 121 63.92 -8.33 -38.27
CA PRO A 121 64.95 -7.79 -39.18
C PRO A 121 64.56 -7.75 -40.67
#